data_AF-A0A2V1H1W3-F1
#
_entry.id   AF-A0A2V1H1W3-F1
#
_cell.length_a   1.000
_cell.length_b   1.000
_cell.length_c   1.000
_cell.angle_alpha   90.00
_cell.angle_beta   90.00
_cell.angle_gamma   90.00
#
_symmetry.space_group_name_H-M   'P 1'
#
loop_
_entity.id
_entity.type
_entity.pdbx_description
1 polymer ?
#
loop_
_entity_poly.entity_id
_entity_poly.type
_entity_poly.pdbx_seq_one_letter_code
_entity_poly.pdbx_strand_id
1 'polypeptide(L)'
;MKFQLKSLCLPLISLMLTAGVLPSVQAEVITIAINKQSVDKEMEMPKRGVEMENVRKIFGEPVGISATVGQPPITRWEYSEFVVHFESDRVIHSVVKFVSKQDQAATQE
;
A
#
# COMPACT_ATOMS: atom_id res chain seq x y z
N MET A 1 -31.31 76.18 18.76
CA MET A 1 -31.90 75.64 17.52
C MET A 1 -30.93 74.66 16.88
N LYS A 2 -31.32 73.39 16.71
CA LYS A 2 -30.55 72.35 15.98
C LYS A 2 -31.47 71.76 14.91
N PHE A 3 -31.14 71.96 13.64
CA PHE A 3 -31.88 71.43 12.49
C PHE A 3 -31.58 69.92 12.33
N GLN A 4 -32.63 69.10 12.28
CA GLN A 4 -32.55 67.65 12.11
C GLN A 4 -32.55 67.26 10.63
N LEU A 5 -31.49 66.56 10.26
CA LEU A 5 -31.17 65.95 8.99
C LEU A 5 -32.12 64.77 8.70
N LYS A 6 -32.89 64.83 7.61
CA LYS A 6 -33.69 63.68 7.13
C LYS A 6 -33.71 63.63 5.61
N SER A 7 -33.62 62.40 5.11
CA SER A 7 -33.84 61.96 3.72
C SER A 7 -32.63 61.97 2.78
N LEU A 8 -31.74 61.01 3.02
CA LEU A 8 -31.00 60.37 1.92
C LEU A 8 -30.61 58.92 2.33
N CYS A 9 -31.56 57.99 2.29
CA CYS A 9 -31.30 56.57 2.54
C CYS A 9 -32.19 55.72 1.61
N LEU A 10 -32.05 55.89 0.30
CA LEU A 10 -32.83 55.13 -0.69
C LEU A 10 -32.11 55.12 -2.05
N PRO A 11 -30.83 54.70 -2.10
CA PRO A 11 -30.49 53.68 -3.10
C PRO A 11 -29.36 52.72 -2.68
N LEU A 12 -29.15 52.45 -1.38
CA LEU A 12 -28.03 51.57 -0.96
C LEU A 12 -28.39 50.06 -0.90
N ILE A 13 -29.68 49.71 -1.02
CA ILE A 13 -30.14 48.32 -0.79
C ILE A 13 -30.14 47.47 -2.07
N SER A 14 -30.16 48.09 -3.27
CA SER A 14 -30.26 47.33 -4.55
C SER A 14 -28.96 46.67 -5.00
N LEU A 15 -27.78 47.18 -4.56
CA LEU A 15 -26.48 46.68 -5.03
C LEU A 15 -26.00 45.40 -4.31
N MET A 16 -26.71 44.95 -3.28
CA MET A 16 -26.29 43.81 -2.45
C MET A 16 -26.85 42.43 -2.83
N LEU A 17 -27.53 42.28 -3.98
CA LEU A 17 -28.20 41.01 -4.32
C LEU A 17 -27.53 40.18 -5.44
N THR A 18 -26.49 40.67 -6.11
CA THR A 18 -25.90 39.97 -7.29
C THR A 18 -24.50 39.41 -7.07
N ALA A 19 -23.95 39.48 -5.86
CA ALA A 19 -22.62 38.98 -5.55
C ALA A 19 -22.60 37.45 -5.35
N GLY A 20 -22.49 36.72 -6.46
CA GLY A 20 -21.65 35.53 -6.60
C GLY A 20 -22.12 34.23 -5.94
N VAL A 21 -22.72 33.34 -6.73
CA VAL A 21 -22.70 31.90 -6.46
C VAL A 21 -21.53 31.31 -7.25
N LEU A 22 -20.39 31.09 -6.60
CA LEU A 22 -19.28 30.34 -7.20
C LEU A 22 -19.54 28.84 -7.02
N PRO A 23 -19.49 28.02 -8.08
CA PRO A 23 -19.58 26.57 -7.93
C PRO A 23 -18.34 26.07 -7.18
N SER A 24 -18.54 25.32 -6.10
CA SER A 24 -17.47 24.66 -5.37
C SER A 24 -17.05 23.38 -6.09
N VAL A 25 -15.77 23.27 -6.46
CA VAL A 25 -15.18 22.03 -6.95
C VAL A 25 -14.75 21.20 -5.74
N GLN A 26 -15.36 20.04 -5.55
CA GLN A 26 -14.97 19.07 -4.52
C GLN A 26 -14.02 18.05 -5.18
N ALA A 27 -12.81 17.90 -4.63
CA ALA A 27 -11.87 16.86 -5.05
C ALA A 27 -11.86 15.74 -4.02
N GLU A 28 -12.23 14.53 -4.43
CA GLU A 28 -12.19 13.35 -3.58
C GLU A 28 -10.81 12.69 -3.66
N VAL A 29 -10.12 12.63 -2.53
CA VAL A 29 -8.85 11.91 -2.41
C VAL A 29 -9.13 10.49 -1.92
N ILE A 30 -9.15 9.55 -2.86
CA ILE A 30 -9.26 8.12 -2.54
C ILE A 30 -7.89 7.66 -2.03
N THR A 31 -7.80 7.43 -0.72
CA THR A 31 -6.61 6.84 -0.10
C THR A 31 -6.75 5.32 -0.15
N ILE A 32 -5.96 4.68 -1.01
CA ILE A 32 -5.86 3.22 -1.03
C ILE A 32 -4.96 2.83 0.15
N ALA A 33 -5.53 2.13 1.13
CA ALA A 33 -4.73 1.50 2.17
C ALA A 33 -3.87 0.42 1.51
N ILE A 34 -2.56 0.68 1.39
CA ILE A 34 -1.62 -0.36 1.00
C ILE A 34 -1.54 -1.32 2.17
N ASN A 35 -1.88 -2.59 1.94
CA ASN A 35 -1.61 -3.66 2.88
C ASN A 35 -0.11 -3.64 3.13
N LYS A 36 0.34 -3.16 4.29
CA LYS A 36 1.74 -3.31 4.67
C LYS A 36 1.96 -4.81 4.83
N GLN A 37 2.61 -5.43 3.84
CA GLN A 37 3.04 -6.82 3.96
C GLN A 37 3.85 -6.90 5.24
N SER A 38 3.31 -7.62 6.21
CA SER A 38 3.60 -7.46 7.64
C SER A 38 5.09 -7.51 7.92
N VAL A 39 5.70 -6.33 8.00
CA VAL A 39 7.01 -6.11 8.63
C VAL A 39 6.92 -6.43 10.13
N ASP A 40 5.71 -6.54 10.68
CA ASP A 40 5.44 -6.89 12.07
C ASP A 40 5.71 -8.37 12.43
N LYS A 41 5.84 -9.27 11.46
CA LYS A 41 6.33 -10.63 11.75
C LYS A 41 7.84 -10.59 11.60
N GLU A 42 8.55 -10.51 12.72
CA GLU A 42 10.01 -10.68 12.80
C GLU A 42 10.36 -12.14 12.46
N MET A 43 10.12 -12.52 11.21
CA MET A 43 10.41 -13.82 10.66
C MET A 43 11.79 -13.78 10.04
N GLU A 44 12.64 -14.71 10.45
CA GLU A 44 13.93 -14.89 9.81
C GLU A 44 13.72 -15.37 8.36
N MET A 45 14.30 -14.63 7.42
CA MET A 45 14.29 -14.97 6.00
C MET A 45 15.70 -14.84 5.43
N PRO A 46 16.03 -15.57 4.36
CA PRO A 46 17.27 -15.39 3.65
C PRO A 46 17.46 -13.93 3.24
N LYS A 47 18.61 -13.36 3.62
CA LYS A 47 19.01 -12.03 3.18
C LYS A 47 19.46 -12.08 1.71
N ARG A 48 19.38 -10.94 1.04
CA ARG A 48 19.87 -10.78 -0.34
C ARG A 48 21.35 -11.20 -0.43
N GLY A 49 21.70 -11.93 -1.49
CA GLY A 49 23.07 -12.38 -1.80
C GLY A 49 23.47 -13.73 -1.21
N VAL A 50 22.69 -14.29 -0.28
CA VAL A 50 22.92 -15.64 0.27
C VAL A 50 22.80 -16.67 -0.86
N GLU A 51 23.64 -17.71 -0.81
CA GLU A 51 23.67 -18.79 -1.81
C GLU A 51 22.58 -19.83 -1.55
N MET A 52 22.05 -20.44 -2.61
CA MET A 52 21.01 -21.49 -2.54
C MET A 52 21.36 -22.60 -1.55
N GLU A 53 22.61 -23.05 -1.53
CA GLU A 53 23.08 -24.09 -0.61
C GLU A 53 22.98 -23.63 0.85
N ASN A 54 23.38 -22.39 1.15
CA ASN A 54 23.26 -21.83 2.49
C ASN A 54 21.80 -21.63 2.90
N VAL A 55 20.93 -21.23 1.97
CA VAL A 55 19.48 -21.16 2.24
C VAL A 55 18.96 -22.54 2.63
N ARG A 56 19.27 -23.57 1.85
CA ARG A 56 18.89 -24.95 2.17
C ARG A 56 19.46 -25.43 3.51
N LYS A 57 20.70 -25.08 3.82
CA LYS A 57 21.36 -25.46 5.08
C LYS A 57 20.71 -24.83 6.30
N ILE A 58 20.27 -23.58 6.20
CA ILE A 58 19.69 -22.83 7.32
C ILE A 58 18.17 -23.08 7.44
N PHE A 59 17.46 -23.11 6.33
CA PHE A 59 15.99 -23.13 6.29
C PHE A 59 15.40 -24.51 5.88
N GLY A 60 16.25 -25.47 5.50
CA GLY A 60 15.83 -26.78 5.01
C GLY A 60 15.42 -26.78 3.54
N GLU A 61 14.91 -27.92 3.07
CA GLU A 61 14.40 -28.06 1.71
C GLU A 61 13.11 -27.25 1.51
N PRO A 62 12.93 -26.58 0.36
CA PRO A 62 11.69 -25.90 0.04
C PRO A 62 10.55 -26.91 -0.15
N VAL A 63 9.33 -26.50 0.17
CA VAL A 63 8.11 -27.29 -0.09
C VAL A 63 7.75 -27.33 -1.58
N GLY A 64 8.33 -26.43 -2.38
CA GLY A 64 8.16 -26.43 -3.83
C GLY A 64 9.23 -25.60 -4.54
N ILE A 65 9.58 -26.01 -5.76
CA ILE A 65 10.52 -25.30 -6.63
C ILE A 65 9.81 -25.03 -7.95
N SER A 66 9.71 -23.76 -8.34
CA SER A 66 9.21 -23.38 -9.66
C SER A 66 10.32 -23.48 -10.70
N ALA A 67 9.93 -23.77 -11.96
CA ALA A 67 10.87 -23.83 -13.07
C ALA A 67 11.62 -22.49 -13.24
N THR A 68 12.91 -22.58 -13.58
CA THR A 68 13.73 -21.41 -13.87
C THR A 68 13.29 -20.75 -15.16
N VAL A 69 13.10 -19.42 -15.15
CA VAL A 69 12.65 -18.64 -16.32
C VAL A 69 13.56 -17.44 -16.59
N GLY A 70 13.67 -17.06 -17.86
CA GLY A 70 14.32 -15.82 -18.31
C GLY A 70 15.85 -15.84 -18.41
N GLN A 71 16.40 -14.68 -18.77
CA GLN A 71 17.82 -14.35 -18.76
C GLN A 71 17.96 -12.94 -18.15
N PRO A 72 18.58 -12.78 -16.96
CA PRO A 72 19.22 -13.82 -16.15
C PRO A 72 18.19 -14.84 -15.59
N PRO A 73 18.62 -16.07 -15.30
CA PRO A 73 17.72 -17.14 -14.85
C PRO A 73 17.17 -16.84 -13.46
N ILE A 74 15.85 -16.76 -13.33
CA ILE A 74 15.16 -16.59 -12.04
C ILE A 74 14.51 -17.89 -11.59
N THR A 75 14.86 -18.33 -10.38
CA THR A 75 14.28 -19.53 -9.74
C THR A 75 13.52 -19.12 -8.50
N ARG A 76 12.34 -19.72 -8.27
CA ARG A 76 11.50 -19.45 -7.11
C ARG A 76 11.38 -20.69 -6.24
N TRP A 77 11.77 -20.57 -4.99
CA TRP A 77 11.56 -21.60 -3.96
C TRP A 77 10.45 -21.18 -3.03
N GLU A 78 9.59 -22.13 -2.70
CA GLU A 78 8.52 -21.96 -1.74
C GLU A 78 8.87 -22.61 -0.41
N TYR A 79 8.66 -21.88 0.67
CA TYR A 79 8.61 -22.39 2.02
C TYR A 79 7.18 -22.25 2.56
N SER A 80 6.91 -22.81 3.74
CA SER A 80 5.57 -22.78 4.34
C SER A 80 5.05 -21.36 4.55
N GLU A 81 5.92 -20.45 5.01
CA GLU A 81 5.54 -19.08 5.40
C GLU A 81 6.07 -17.98 4.47
N PHE A 82 7.03 -18.29 3.60
CA PHE A 82 7.64 -17.31 2.70
C PHE A 82 8.10 -17.95 1.38
N VAL A 83 8.52 -17.10 0.45
CA VAL A 83 8.98 -17.44 -0.88
C VAL A 83 10.32 -16.75 -1.13
N VAL A 84 11.29 -17.48 -1.66
CA VAL A 84 12.62 -16.96 -1.98
C VAL A 84 12.82 -16.96 -3.48
N HIS A 85 13.24 -15.83 -4.03
CA HIS A 85 13.60 -15.67 -5.43
C HIS A 85 15.12 -15.62 -5.53
N PHE A 86 15.65 -16.42 -6.45
CA PHE A 86 17.06 -16.51 -6.76
C PHE A 86 17.29 -16.05 -8.19
N GLU A 87 18.39 -15.33 -8.40
CA GLU A 87 18.99 -15.15 -9.71
C GLU A 87 20.23 -16.03 -9.77
N SER A 88 20.29 -16.96 -10.73
CA SER A 88 21.28 -18.05 -10.72
C SER A 88 21.26 -18.81 -9.38
N ASP A 89 22.29 -18.64 -8.54
CA ASP A 89 22.46 -19.29 -7.24
C ASP A 89 22.32 -18.35 -6.04
N ARG A 90 21.98 -17.06 -6.25
CA ARG A 90 21.94 -16.04 -5.19
C ARG A 90 20.54 -15.51 -4.94
N VAL A 91 20.21 -15.30 -3.66
CA VAL A 91 18.95 -14.67 -3.25
C VAL A 91 18.90 -13.23 -3.77
N ILE A 92 17.85 -12.91 -4.51
CA ILE A 92 17.53 -11.54 -4.91
C ILE A 92 16.41 -10.95 -4.05
N HIS A 93 15.44 -11.76 -3.61
CA HIS A 93 14.31 -11.28 -2.81
C HIS A 93 13.62 -12.39 -2.00
N SER A 94 13.16 -12.07 -0.80
CA SER A 94 12.41 -12.97 0.08
C SER A 94 11.07 -12.30 0.47
N VAL A 95 9.96 -13.02 0.30
CA VAL A 95 8.59 -12.49 0.40
C VAL A 95 7.78 -13.35 1.36
N VAL A 96 7.23 -12.76 2.42
CA VAL A 96 6.29 -13.45 3.31
C VAL A 96 5.00 -13.76 2.56
N LYS A 97 4.48 -14.98 2.69
CA LYS A 97 3.19 -15.36 2.10
C LYS A 97 2.08 -14.60 2.81
N PHE A 98 1.25 -13.90 2.04
CA PHE A 98 0.04 -13.28 2.57
C PHE A 98 -1.00 -14.36 2.83
N VAL A 99 -1.45 -14.49 4.08
CA VAL A 99 -2.59 -15.34 4.41
C VAL A 99 -3.82 -14.46 4.54
N SER A 100 -4.83 -14.71 3.71
CA SER A 100 -6.06 -13.93 3.80
C SER A 100 -6.82 -14.29 5.08
N LYS A 101 -7.60 -13.35 5.62
CA LYS A 101 -8.42 -13.58 6.81
C LYS A 101 -9.44 -14.72 6.63
N GLN A 102 -9.73 -15.10 5.39
CA GLN A 102 -10.66 -16.15 5.02
C GLN A 102 -10.01 -17.55 5.12
N ASP A 103 -8.70 -17.66 4.91
CA ASP A 103 -7.95 -18.93 5.00
C ASP A 103 -7.66 -19.32 6.46
N GLN A 104 -7.57 -18.34 7.36
CA GLN A 104 -7.33 -18.55 8.80
C GLN A 104 -8.50 -19.23 9.52
N ALA A 105 -9.73 -19.08 8.99
CA ALA A 105 -10.93 -19.70 9.58
C ALA A 105 -11.03 -21.21 9.28
N ALA A 106 -10.28 -21.72 8.30
CA ALA A 106 -10.33 -23.13 7.87
C ALA A 106 -9.29 -24.03 8.56
N THR A 107 -8.41 -23.49 9.41
CA THR A 107 -7.39 -24.28 10.15
C THR A 107 -7.78 -24.49 11.63
N GLN A 108 -8.97 -24.05 12.03
CA GLN A 108 -9.54 -24.30 13.36
C GLN A 108 -10.77 -25.23 13.23
N GLU A 109 -10.56 -26.47 12.80
CA GLU A 109 -11.50 -27.59 12.99
C GLU A 109 -10.75 -28.82 13.49
#